data_AF-A0A525J572-F1
#
_entry.id   AF-A0A525J572-F1
#
_cell.length_a   1.000
_cell.length_b   1.000
_cell.length_c   1.000
_cell.angle_alpha   90.00
_cell.angle_beta   90.00
_cell.angle_gamma   90.00
#
_symmetry.space_group_name_H-M   'P 1'
#
loop_
_entity.id
_entity.type
_entity.pdbx_description
1 polymer ?
#
loop_
_entity_poly.entity_id
_entity_poly.type
_entity_poly.pdbx_seq_one_letter_code
_entity_poly.pdbx_strand_id
1 'polypeptide(L)' 'MHRPGPDLNAFDAWGYEIFDQDYAETGEVVIWSRSPLIPRIGELFNVETLGELNELSVRQIQTFTGGWTATCRTEDH' A
#
# COMPACT_ATOMS: atom_id res chain seq x y z
N MET A 1 -2.41 -16.56 19.90
CA MET A 1 -1.42 -16.01 18.97
C MET A 1 -1.58 -16.71 17.64
N HIS A 2 -2.24 -16.07 16.67
CA HIS A 2 -2.34 -16.58 15.30
C HIS A 2 -1.14 -16.02 14.54
N ARG A 3 -0.22 -16.89 14.15
CA ARG A 3 0.93 -16.55 13.31
C ARG A 3 0.37 -16.26 11.90
N PRO A 4 0.68 -15.12 11.25
CA PRO A 4 0.40 -14.98 9.82
C PRO A 4 1.14 -16.11 9.07
N GLY A 5 0.48 -16.72 8.08
CA GLY A 5 1.03 -17.84 7.31
C GLY A 5 2.28 -17.45 6.49
N PRO A 6 3.07 -18.44 6.03
CA PRO A 6 4.44 -18.24 5.56
C PRO A 6 4.64 -17.63 4.17
N ASP A 7 3.61 -17.10 3.50
CA ASP A 7 3.72 -16.61 2.11
C ASP A 7 3.24 -15.16 1.91
N LEU A 8 3.16 -14.35 2.97
CA LEU A 8 3.15 -12.90 2.81
C LEU A 8 4.60 -12.47 2.53
N ASN A 9 5.02 -12.59 1.27
CA ASN A 9 6.21 -11.89 0.83
C ASN A 9 5.99 -10.41 1.11
N ALA A 10 7.00 -9.75 1.68
CA ALA A 10 7.05 -8.29 1.64
C ALA A 10 6.82 -7.85 0.18
N PHE A 11 6.01 -6.80 0.01
CA PHE A 11 5.62 -6.31 -1.32
C PHE A 11 6.84 -5.82 -2.14
N ASP A 12 8.01 -5.72 -1.49
CA ASP A 12 9.32 -5.34 -2.05
C ASP A 12 9.81 -6.27 -3.18
N ALA A 13 9.50 -7.56 -3.13
CA ALA A 13 9.97 -8.55 -4.09
C ALA A 13 9.40 -8.36 -5.51
N TRP A 14 8.36 -7.54 -5.66
CA TRP A 14 7.63 -7.34 -6.92
C TRP A 14 7.87 -5.97 -7.58
N GLY A 15 8.82 -5.19 -7.07
CA GLY A 15 9.15 -3.87 -7.62
C GLY A 15 8.23 -2.75 -7.15
N TYR A 16 7.73 -2.89 -5.92
CA TYR A 16 6.94 -1.88 -5.23
C TYR A 16 7.68 -1.40 -3.98
N GLU A 17 7.47 -0.15 -3.62
CA GLU A 17 7.97 0.44 -2.38
C GLU A 17 6.80 1.04 -1.60
N ILE A 18 6.80 0.85 -0.29
CA ILE A 18 5.76 1.33 0.62
C ILE A 18 6.36 2.41 1.51
N PHE A 19 5.75 3.59 1.52
CA PHE A 19 6.13 4.72 2.37
C PHE A 19 4.99 4.97 3.37
N ASP A 20 5.20 4.57 4.62
CA ASP A 20 4.21 4.61 5.72
C ASP A 20 4.67 5.48 6.90
N GLN A 21 5.69 6.31 6.70
CA GLN A 21 6.32 7.15 7.74
C GLN A 21 5.31 8.04 8.48
N ASP A 22 4.30 8.55 7.75
CA ASP A 22 3.28 9.45 8.27
C ASP A 22 1.98 8.71 8.67
N TYR A 23 1.95 7.38 8.56
CA TYR A 23 0.72 6.59 8.77
C TYR A 23 0.10 6.80 10.15
N ALA A 24 0.93 6.93 11.19
CA ALA A 24 0.46 7.15 12.56
C ALA A 24 -0.29 8.48 12.73
N GLU A 25 -0.01 9.49 11.90
CA GLU A 25 -0.62 10.81 11.97
C GLU A 25 -1.81 10.94 11.00
N THR A 26 -1.69 10.39 9.80
CA THR A 26 -2.63 10.64 8.71
C THR A 26 -3.51 9.44 8.35
N GLY A 27 -3.13 8.23 8.78
CA GLY A 27 -3.70 6.98 8.28
C GLY A 27 -3.37 6.71 6.81
N GLU A 28 -2.39 7.41 6.24
CA GLU A 28 -2.02 7.33 4.83
C GLU A 28 -0.73 6.55 4.61
N VAL A 29 -0.70 5.81 3.51
CA VAL A 29 0.47 5.13 2.98
C VAL A 29 0.60 5.49 1.50
N VAL A 30 1.82 5.72 1.04
CA VAL A 30 2.11 5.85 -0.39
C VAL A 30 2.73 4.57 -0.90
N ILE A 31 2.12 3.96 -1.91
CA ILE A 31 2.68 2.84 -2.66
C ILE A 31 3.28 3.40 -3.94
N TRP A 32 4.53 3.06 -4.22
CA TRP A 32 5.20 3.35 -5.48
C TRP A 32 5.48 2.06 -6.24
N SER A 33 5.38 2.09 -7.57
CA SER A 33 5.66 0.93 -8.41
C SER A 33 6.27 1.30 -9.74
N ARG A 34 7.12 0.41 -10.28
CA ARG A 34 7.49 0.39 -11.71
C ARG A 34 6.63 -0.55 -12.56
N SER A 35 5.69 -1.25 -11.95
CA SER A 35 4.80 -2.18 -12.64
C SER A 35 3.92 -1.44 -13.65
N PRO A 36 3.65 -2.02 -14.83
CA PRO A 36 2.66 -1.48 -15.76
C PRO A 36 1.22 -1.65 -15.25
N LEU A 37 1.00 -2.44 -14.19
CA LEU A 37 -0.31 -2.64 -13.59
C LEU A 37 -0.64 -1.49 -12.64
N ILE A 38 -1.41 -0.54 -13.12
CA ILE A 38 -1.88 0.62 -12.35
C ILE A 38 -3.18 0.22 -11.62
N PRO A 39 -3.30 0.48 -10.31
CA PRO A 39 -4.51 0.18 -9.54
C PRO A 39 -5.65 1.11 -9.91
N ARG A 40 -6.82 0.89 -9.33
CA ARG A 40 -7.99 1.79 -9.45
C ARG A 40 -8.25 2.54 -8.15
N ILE A 41 -8.80 3.74 -8.27
CA ILE A 41 -9.37 4.43 -7.11
C ILE A 41 -10.43 3.53 -6.46
N GLY A 42 -10.38 3.39 -5.14
CA GLY A 42 -11.25 2.52 -4.37
C GLY A 42 -10.74 1.08 -4.24
N GLU A 43 -9.72 0.68 -4.98
CA GLU A 43 -9.10 -0.63 -4.83
C GLU A 43 -8.45 -0.77 -3.45
N LEU A 44 -8.47 -1.98 -2.90
CA LEU A 44 -8.02 -2.26 -1.54
C LEU A 44 -6.66 -2.95 -1.56
N PHE A 45 -5.74 -2.43 -0.76
CA PHE A 45 -4.44 -3.03 -0.48
C PHE A 45 -4.36 -3.46 0.98
N ASN A 46 -3.83 -4.65 1.22
CA ASN A 46 -3.42 -5.08 2.55
C ASN A 46 -1.97 -4.66 2.78
N VAL A 47 -1.74 -3.76 3.72
CA VAL A 47 -0.41 -3.20 4.02
C VAL A 47 -0.10 -3.45 5.50
N GLU A 48 1.06 -4.06 5.76
CA GLU A 48 1.60 -4.14 7.11
C GLU A 48 2.31 -2.82 7.44
N THR A 49 1.83 -2.12 8.46
CA THR A 49 2.41 -0.86 8.95
C THR A 49 2.21 -0.77 10.46
N LEU A 50 3.20 -0.20 11.16
CA LEU A 50 3.25 -0.17 12.63
C LEU A 50 3.11 -1.57 13.30
N GLY A 51 3.49 -2.63 12.59
CA GLY A 51 3.41 -4.02 13.06
C GLY A 51 2.02 -4.65 12.99
N GLU A 52 1.05 -3.98 12.35
CA GLU A 52 -0.31 -4.47 12.18
C GLU A 52 -0.68 -4.50 10.68
N LEU A 53 -1.54 -5.44 10.30
CA LEU A 53 -2.06 -5.54 8.93
C LEU A 53 -3.29 -4.62 8.78
N ASN A 54 -3.23 -3.68 7.84
CA ASN A 54 -4.26 -2.68 7.61
C ASN A 54 -4.81 -2.81 6.18
N GLU A 55 -6.12 -2.72 6.01
CA GLU A 55 -6.76 -2.63 4.71
C GLU A 55 -6.92 -1.15 4.33
N LEU A 56 -6.28 -0.75 3.24
CA LEU A 56 -6.20 0.65 2.79
C LEU A 56 -6.81 0.77 1.40
N SER A 57 -7.66 1.77 1.21
CA SER A 57 -8.27 2.07 -0.08
C SER A 57 -7.45 3.11 -0.85
N VAL A 58 -7.24 2.89 -2.14
CA VAL A 58 -6.57 3.86 -3.02
C VAL A 58 -7.44 5.12 -3.17
N ARG A 59 -6.93 6.25 -2.70
CA ARG A 59 -7.62 7.56 -2.77
C ARG A 59 -7.10 8.45 -3.89
N GLN A 60 -5.83 8.29 -4.26
CA GLN A 60 -5.21 9.06 -5.32
C GLN A 60 -4.20 8.20 -6.08
N ILE A 61 -4.11 8.39 -7.39
CA ILE A 61 -3.11 7.76 -8.25
C ILE A 61 -2.40 8.86 -9.03
N GLN A 62 -1.08 8.77 -9.13
CA GLN A 62 -0.27 9.57 -10.03
C GLN A 62 0.56 8.63 -10.90
N THR A 63 0.60 8.88 -12.20
CA THR A 63 1.38 8.08 -13.15
C THR A 63 2.55 8.90 -13.67
N PHE A 64 3.69 8.25 -13.89
CA PHE A 64 4.87 8.85 -14.51
C PHE A 64 5.49 7.87 -15.51
N THR A 65 6.46 8.35 -16.29
CA THR A 65 7.16 7.49 -17.25
C THR A 65 7.85 6.34 -16.51
N GLY A 66 7.33 5.13 -16.68
CA GLY A 66 7.89 3.92 -16.08
C GLY A 66 7.31 3.54 -14.71
N GLY A 67 6.17 4.09 -14.30
CA GLY A 67 5.53 3.66 -13.05
C GLY A 67 4.36 4.52 -12.57
N TRP A 68 4.01 4.32 -11.31
CA TRP A 68 2.92 5.04 -10.65
C TRP A 68 3.15 5.14 -9.13
N THR A 69 2.48 6.11 -8.51
CA THR A 69 2.24 6.17 -7.07
C THR A 69 0.75 6.11 -6.76
N ALA A 70 0.40 5.50 -5.64
CA ALA A 70 -0.94 5.46 -5.10
C ALA A 70 -0.90 5.90 -3.63
N THR A 71 -1.66 6.94 -3.29
CA THR A 71 -1.93 7.28 -1.89
C THR A 71 -3.13 6.45 -1.44
N CYS A 72 -2.90 5.62 -0.44
CA CYS A 72 -3.88 4.73 0.15
C CYS A 72 -4.17 5.18 1.57
N ARG A 73 -5.43 5.05 2.01
CA ARG A 73 -5.85 5.46 3.35
C ARG A 73 -6.81 4.44 3.95
N THR A 74 -6.74 4.25 5.25
CA THR A 74 -7.70 3.43 6.00
C THR A 74 -9.11 3.98 5.77
N GLU A 75 -10.09 3.11 5.54
CA GLU A 75 -11.47 3.58 5.50
C GLU A 75 -11.88 3.98 6.93
N ASP A 76 -12.13 5.28 7.13
CA ASP A 76 -12.74 5.78 8.36
C ASP A 76 -14.14 5.12 8.49
N HIS A 77 -14.26 4.15 9.40
CA HIS A 77 -15.53 3.50 9.75
C HIS A 77 -16.40 4.39 10.66
#